data_AF-A0A7J2IQ99-F1
#
_entry.id   AF-A0A7J2IQ99-F1
#
_cell.length_a   1.000
_cell.length_b   1.000
_cell.length_c   1.000
_cell.angle_alpha   90.00
_cell.angle_beta   90.00
_cell.angle_gamma   90.00
#
_symmetry.space_group_name_H-M   'P 1'
#
loop_
_entity.id
_entity.type
_entity.pdbx_description
1 polymer ?
#
loop_
_entity_poly.entity_id
_entity_poly.type
_entity_poly.pdbx_seq_one_letter_code
_entity_poly.pdbx_strand_id
1 'polypeptide(L)'
;MVRFHTADKNELKDILIFAKRYRPDITLSWLSKWIDKIVVAKENGKIVGAALCSFGDETFIHFVTANTWENLVELVRFLLDTAFKTGSTKIRTFIPANRIDLQISLTKLGFEFEGRLRKSMLDADGRLIDVISMCKWSPTIPEIPIHTTEPLEFYIRPYKSEDYVKILKLSRDAFPGEDPFEDAELIEEISKKDPELNLIALDSNSNIVGGIFA
;
A
#
# COMPACT_ATOMS: atom_id res chain seq x y z
N MET A 1 -7.10 25.63 -16.51
CA MET A 1 -6.88 24.29 -17.12
C MET A 1 -5.81 23.60 -16.32
N VAL A 2 -6.16 22.51 -15.65
CA VAL A 2 -5.23 21.73 -14.82
C VAL A 2 -4.33 20.90 -15.74
N ARG A 3 -3.03 20.90 -15.48
CA ARG A 3 -2.05 20.07 -16.19
C ARG A 3 -1.43 19.07 -15.21
N PHE A 4 -1.13 17.88 -15.72
CA PHE A 4 -0.49 16.81 -14.96
C PHE A 4 0.91 16.54 -15.49
N HIS A 5 1.87 16.36 -14.59
CA HIS A 5 3.22 15.94 -14.94
C HIS A 5 3.87 15.18 -13.78
N THR A 6 4.88 14.38 -14.08
CA THR A 6 5.75 13.78 -13.07
C THR A 6 6.59 14.87 -12.41
N ALA A 7 6.65 14.87 -11.09
CA ALA A 7 7.30 15.88 -10.29
C ALA A 7 8.80 16.02 -10.59
N ASP A 8 9.30 17.26 -10.49
CA ASP A 8 10.71 17.57 -10.52
C ASP A 8 11.27 17.92 -9.13
N LYS A 9 12.60 17.89 -8.98
CA LYS A 9 13.27 18.14 -7.68
C LYS A 9 13.01 19.54 -7.13
N ASN A 10 12.74 20.54 -7.97
CA ASN A 10 12.45 21.90 -7.53
C ASN A 10 11.06 22.01 -6.89
N GLU A 11 10.16 21.07 -7.18
CA GLU A 11 8.79 21.02 -6.66
C GLU A 11 8.67 20.33 -5.30
N LEU A 12 9.73 19.67 -4.81
CA LEU A 12 9.72 18.86 -3.59
C LEU A 12 9.19 19.61 -2.36
N LYS A 13 9.53 20.89 -2.19
CA LYS A 13 9.06 21.70 -1.07
C LYS A 13 7.56 21.95 -1.14
N ASP A 14 7.05 22.28 -2.32
CA ASP A 14 5.63 22.54 -2.51
C ASP A 14 4.83 21.24 -2.39
N ILE A 15 5.34 20.14 -2.93
CA ILE A 15 4.75 18.79 -2.78
C ILE A 15 4.69 18.38 -1.30
N LEU A 16 5.74 18.64 -0.52
CA LEU A 16 5.75 18.35 0.91
C LEU A 16 4.60 19.04 1.64
N ILE A 17 4.29 20.29 1.30
CA ILE A 17 3.18 21.03 1.92
C ILE A 17 1.85 20.30 1.67
N PHE A 18 1.63 19.80 0.46
CA PHE A 18 0.45 19.00 0.13
C PHE A 18 0.45 17.65 0.85
N ALA A 19 1.56 16.91 0.76
CA ALA A 19 1.71 15.59 1.35
C ALA A 19 1.50 15.62 2.87
N LYS A 20 2.01 16.63 3.58
CA LYS A 20 1.86 16.76 5.04
C LYS A 20 0.41 16.94 5.51
N ARG A 21 -0.50 17.42 4.66
CA ARG A 21 -1.93 17.44 4.99
C ARG A 21 -2.51 16.03 5.13
N TYR A 22 -1.88 15.05 4.49
CA TYR A 22 -2.34 13.66 4.41
C TYR A 22 -1.47 12.70 5.22
N ARG A 23 -0.16 12.93 5.21
CA ARG A 23 0.89 12.17 5.88
C ARG A 23 1.81 13.16 6.61
N PRO A 24 1.46 13.55 7.84
CA PRO A 24 2.25 14.52 8.60
C PRO A 24 3.69 14.07 8.85
N ASP A 25 3.90 12.75 8.89
CA ASP A 25 5.16 12.04 9.07
C ASP A 25 6.08 12.09 7.84
N ILE A 26 5.57 12.46 6.66
CA ILE A 26 6.39 12.52 5.44
C ILE A 26 7.46 13.60 5.56
N THR A 27 8.68 13.23 5.18
CA THR A 27 9.86 14.11 5.14
C THR A 27 10.28 14.39 3.71
N LEU A 28 11.05 15.46 3.51
CA LEU A 28 11.65 15.79 2.21
C LEU A 28 12.59 14.69 1.71
N SER A 29 13.39 14.11 2.62
CA SER A 29 14.33 13.04 2.28
C SER A 29 13.61 11.75 1.86
N TRP A 30 12.41 11.52 2.39
CA TRP A 30 11.57 10.42 1.95
C TRP A 30 10.96 10.72 0.57
N LEU A 31 10.36 11.90 0.37
CA LEU A 31 9.78 12.28 -0.93
C LEU A 31 10.81 12.29 -2.07
N SER A 32 12.04 12.71 -1.81
CA SER A 32 13.09 12.76 -2.83
C SER A 32 13.46 11.40 -3.39
N LYS A 33 13.28 10.31 -2.63
CA LYS A 33 13.52 8.93 -3.08
C LYS A 33 12.47 8.44 -4.10
N TRP A 34 11.32 9.09 -4.12
CA TRP A 34 10.16 8.67 -4.92
C TRP A 34 9.71 9.75 -5.90
N ILE A 35 10.55 10.76 -6.15
CA ILE A 35 10.15 11.96 -6.91
C ILE A 35 9.67 11.63 -8.33
N ASP A 36 10.28 10.64 -8.95
CA ASP A 36 9.94 10.09 -10.27
C ASP A 36 8.58 9.36 -10.31
N LYS A 37 8.00 9.06 -9.14
CA LYS A 37 6.70 8.42 -8.96
C LYS A 37 5.61 9.38 -8.46
N ILE A 38 5.95 10.65 -8.26
CA ILE A 38 4.99 11.66 -7.81
C ILE A 38 4.38 12.33 -9.04
N VAL A 39 3.05 12.31 -9.13
CA VAL A 39 2.27 13.07 -10.11
C VAL A 39 1.77 14.34 -9.46
N VAL A 40 1.96 15.46 -10.14
CA VAL A 40 1.55 16.79 -9.69
C VAL A 40 0.48 17.34 -10.61
N ALA A 41 -0.56 17.92 -10.02
CA ALA A 41 -1.56 18.71 -10.73
C ALA A 41 -1.23 20.20 -10.55
N LYS A 42 -1.09 20.94 -11.66
CA LYS A 42 -0.82 22.37 -11.67
C LYS A 42 -1.93 23.18 -12.33
N GLU A 43 -2.24 24.31 -11.71
CA GLU A 43 -3.08 25.36 -12.29
C GLU A 43 -2.39 26.71 -12.13
N ASN A 44 -2.25 27.46 -13.23
CA ASN A 44 -1.58 28.78 -13.26
C ASN A 44 -0.17 28.76 -12.62
N GLY A 45 0.58 27.68 -12.86
CA GLY A 45 1.93 27.49 -12.34
C GLY A 45 2.02 27.05 -10.87
N LYS A 46 0.90 26.97 -10.15
CA LYS A 46 0.85 26.53 -8.74
C LYS A 46 0.41 25.08 -8.65
N ILE A 47 1.02 24.34 -7.71
CA ILE A 47 0.54 22.99 -7.37
C ILE A 47 -0.84 23.12 -6.74
N VAL A 48 -1.80 22.38 -7.29
CA VAL A 48 -3.19 22.28 -6.79
C VAL A 48 -3.55 20.87 -6.35
N GLY A 49 -2.70 19.88 -6.63
CA GLY A 49 -2.80 18.52 -6.11
C GLY A 49 -1.52 17.73 -6.34
N ALA A 50 -1.34 16.67 -5.56
CA ALA A 50 -0.19 15.77 -5.66
C ALA A 50 -0.60 14.35 -5.26
N ALA A 51 0.00 13.37 -5.92
CA ALA A 51 -0.14 11.97 -5.58
C ALA A 51 1.18 11.24 -5.76
N LEU A 52 1.45 10.28 -4.88
CA LEU A 52 2.53 9.32 -5.08
C LEU A 52 1.92 8.01 -5.51
N CYS A 53 2.33 7.52 -6.68
CA CYS A 53 1.76 6.33 -7.30
C CYS A 53 2.87 5.38 -7.76
N SER A 54 2.77 4.11 -7.40
CA SER A 54 3.63 3.05 -7.96
C SER A 54 2.80 2.26 -8.96
N PHE A 55 3.12 2.41 -10.24
CA PHE A 55 2.47 1.68 -11.33
C PHE A 55 3.12 0.31 -11.52
N GLY A 56 2.29 -0.71 -11.73
CA GLY A 56 2.66 -2.11 -11.94
C GLY A 56 1.39 -2.93 -12.21
N ASP A 57 1.50 -4.26 -12.12
CA ASP A 57 0.34 -5.15 -12.28
C ASP A 57 -0.78 -4.76 -11.29
N GLU A 58 -0.42 -4.52 -10.03
CA GLU A 58 -1.23 -3.77 -9.07
C GLU A 58 -0.63 -2.36 -8.88
N THR A 59 -1.44 -1.33 -9.12
CA THR A 59 -1.04 0.06 -8.89
C THR A 59 -1.34 0.46 -7.46
N PHE A 60 -0.35 1.06 -6.78
CA PHE A 60 -0.49 1.55 -5.42
C PHE A 60 -0.45 3.08 -5.36
N ILE A 61 -1.55 3.69 -4.90
CA ILE A 61 -1.61 5.10 -4.55
C ILE A 61 -1.24 5.23 -3.07
N HIS A 62 -0.01 5.69 -2.81
CA HIS A 62 0.54 5.83 -1.46
C HIS A 62 -0.03 7.06 -0.74
N PHE A 63 -0.28 8.13 -1.50
CA PHE A 63 -1.09 9.26 -1.07
C PHE A 63 -1.69 9.98 -2.28
N VAL A 64 -2.81 10.65 -2.05
CA VAL A 64 -3.43 11.56 -3.02
C VAL A 64 -4.12 12.71 -2.28
N THR A 65 -3.90 13.94 -2.74
CA THR A 65 -4.45 15.14 -2.09
C THR A 65 -4.55 16.28 -3.10
N ALA A 66 -5.54 17.16 -2.90
CA ALA A 66 -5.75 18.35 -3.73
C ALA A 66 -6.40 19.48 -2.92
N ASN A 67 -6.33 20.71 -3.44
CA ASN A 67 -6.92 21.89 -2.80
C ASN A 67 -8.45 21.95 -2.93
N THR A 68 -9.01 21.30 -3.95
CA THR A 68 -10.46 21.25 -4.19
C THR A 68 -10.89 19.84 -4.57
N TRP A 69 -12.19 19.58 -4.45
CA TRP A 69 -12.79 18.31 -4.86
C TRP A 69 -12.60 18.06 -6.36
N GLU A 70 -12.78 19.08 -7.19
CA GLU A 70 -12.65 18.98 -8.66
C GLU A 70 -11.21 18.58 -9.05
N ASN A 71 -10.21 19.19 -8.40
CA ASN A 71 -8.81 18.87 -8.63
C ASN A 71 -8.47 17.44 -8.16
N LEU A 72 -9.09 16.97 -7.07
CA LEU A 72 -8.92 15.61 -6.59
C LEU A 72 -9.51 14.61 -7.60
N VAL A 73 -10.72 14.86 -8.09
CA VAL A 73 -11.39 14.02 -9.09
C VAL A 73 -10.55 13.89 -10.35
N GLU A 74 -10.07 15.02 -10.89
CA GLU A 74 -9.27 15.02 -12.12
C GLU A 74 -7.91 14.34 -11.91
N LEU A 75 -7.25 14.55 -10.77
CA LEU A 75 -6.00 13.87 -10.42
C LEU A 75 -6.20 12.35 -10.30
N VAL A 76 -7.24 11.90 -9.59
CA VAL A 76 -7.53 10.47 -9.46
C VAL A 76 -7.87 9.87 -10.83
N ARG A 77 -8.69 10.54 -11.66
CA ARG A 77 -8.99 10.08 -13.02
C ARG A 77 -7.74 9.91 -13.86
N PHE A 78 -6.82 10.87 -13.82
CA PHE A 78 -5.53 10.77 -14.51
C PHE A 78 -4.72 9.56 -14.05
N LEU A 79 -4.64 9.32 -12.73
CA LEU A 79 -3.93 8.17 -12.17
C LEU A 79 -4.56 6.85 -12.59
N LEU A 80 -5.90 6.76 -12.59
CA LEU A 80 -6.64 5.58 -13.03
C LEU A 80 -6.38 5.28 -14.51
N ASP A 81 -6.53 6.30 -15.38
CA ASP A 81 -6.29 6.16 -16.82
C ASP A 81 -4.84 5.75 -17.12
N THR A 82 -3.88 6.33 -16.39
CA THR A 82 -2.46 5.96 -16.50
C THR A 82 -2.25 4.51 -16.08
N ALA A 83 -2.77 4.11 -14.91
CA ALA A 83 -2.63 2.76 -14.38
C ALA A 83 -3.18 1.69 -15.33
N PHE A 84 -4.39 1.90 -15.86
CA PHE A 84 -4.99 0.95 -16.80
C PHE A 84 -4.27 0.92 -18.15
N LYS A 85 -3.78 2.06 -18.66
CA LYS A 85 -2.94 2.10 -19.87
C LYS A 85 -1.60 1.38 -19.69
N THR A 86 -1.06 1.36 -18.48
CA THR A 86 0.15 0.59 -18.15
C THR A 86 -0.12 -0.88 -17.87
N GLY A 87 -1.36 -1.35 -18.04
CA GLY A 87 -1.73 -2.77 -17.87
C GLY A 87 -2.15 -3.16 -16.45
N SER A 88 -2.30 -2.19 -15.55
CA SER A 88 -2.69 -2.49 -14.17
C SER A 88 -4.09 -3.07 -14.11
N THR A 89 -4.24 -4.17 -13.37
CA THR A 89 -5.50 -4.89 -13.21
C THR A 89 -6.24 -4.40 -11.96
N LYS A 90 -5.50 -3.89 -10.97
CA LYS A 90 -6.00 -3.50 -9.66
C LYS A 90 -5.35 -2.22 -9.19
N ILE A 91 -6.12 -1.34 -8.54
CA ILE A 91 -5.61 -0.08 -8.02
C ILE A 91 -5.99 0.03 -6.54
N ARG A 92 -5.00 0.09 -5.66
CA ARG A 92 -5.18 0.14 -4.21
C ARG A 92 -4.65 1.43 -3.61
N THR A 93 -5.30 1.90 -2.55
CA THR A 93 -4.87 3.05 -1.75
C THR A 93 -5.04 2.79 -0.26
N PHE A 94 -4.13 3.35 0.53
CA PHE A 94 -4.19 3.30 2.00
C PHE A 94 -4.48 4.70 2.55
N ILE A 95 -5.55 4.82 3.33
CA ILE A 95 -6.05 6.09 3.82
C ILE A 95 -6.06 6.10 5.35
N PRO A 96 -5.53 7.16 6.01
CA PRO A 96 -5.76 7.33 7.44
C PRO A 96 -7.25 7.22 7.78
N ALA A 97 -7.60 6.43 8.80
CA ALA A 97 -9.00 6.20 9.17
C ALA A 97 -9.73 7.50 9.59
N ASN A 98 -8.99 8.51 10.05
CA ASN A 98 -9.50 9.83 10.41
C ASN A 98 -9.79 10.74 9.19
N ARG A 99 -9.39 10.37 7.97
CA ARG A 99 -9.64 11.12 6.72
C ARG A 99 -10.94 10.68 6.06
N ILE A 100 -12.05 10.90 6.76
CA ILE A 100 -13.40 10.53 6.32
C ILE A 100 -13.78 11.24 5.01
N ASP A 101 -13.35 12.49 4.86
CA ASP A 101 -13.52 13.31 3.65
C ASP A 101 -12.94 12.61 2.40
N LEU A 102 -11.75 12.04 2.53
CA LEU A 102 -11.08 11.35 1.43
C LEU A 102 -11.68 9.97 1.18
N GLN A 103 -12.11 9.27 2.21
CA GLN A 103 -12.82 7.99 2.06
C GLN A 103 -14.10 8.17 1.22
N ILE A 104 -14.95 9.12 1.61
CA ILE A 104 -16.20 9.46 0.87
C ILE A 104 -15.88 9.84 -0.58
N SER A 105 -14.85 10.66 -0.74
CA SER A 105 -14.34 11.12 -2.04
C SER A 105 -13.96 9.95 -2.96
N LEU A 106 -13.16 9.00 -2.45
CA LEU A 106 -12.71 7.85 -3.23
C LEU A 106 -13.84 6.85 -3.47
N THR A 107 -14.78 6.68 -2.53
CA THR A 107 -15.99 5.88 -2.76
C THR A 107 -16.83 6.44 -3.90
N LYS A 108 -17.02 7.76 -3.99
CA LYS A 108 -17.71 8.41 -5.14
C LYS A 108 -16.99 8.19 -6.47
N LEU A 109 -15.68 7.96 -6.44
CA LEU A 109 -14.86 7.61 -7.60
C LEU A 109 -14.84 6.09 -7.88
N GLY A 110 -15.65 5.33 -7.14
CA GLY A 110 -15.82 3.89 -7.28
C GLY A 110 -14.66 3.08 -6.73
N PHE A 111 -13.99 3.57 -5.68
CA PHE A 111 -13.18 2.71 -4.81
C PHE A 111 -14.07 2.05 -3.77
N GLU A 112 -13.87 0.75 -3.58
CA GLU A 112 -14.55 -0.07 -2.59
C GLU A 112 -13.69 -0.24 -1.35
N PHE A 113 -14.34 -0.38 -0.21
CA PHE A 113 -13.67 -0.65 1.05
C PHE A 113 -13.25 -2.13 1.10
N GLU A 114 -11.96 -2.41 1.24
CA GLU A 114 -11.45 -3.79 1.41
C GLU A 114 -11.31 -4.18 2.89
N GLY A 115 -11.08 -3.21 3.78
CA GLY A 115 -10.86 -3.49 5.20
C GLY A 115 -10.11 -2.40 5.95
N ARG A 116 -10.13 -2.49 7.28
CA ARG A 116 -9.20 -1.74 8.14
C ARG A 116 -7.94 -2.56 8.32
N LEU A 117 -6.80 -1.98 7.97
CA LEU A 117 -5.49 -2.55 8.25
C LEU A 117 -4.86 -1.76 9.38
N ARG A 118 -4.35 -2.45 10.40
CA ARG A 118 -3.41 -1.83 11.33
C ARG A 118 -2.04 -1.78 10.66
N LYS A 119 -1.89 -0.90 9.66
CA LYS A 119 -0.58 -0.54 9.12
C LYS A 119 -0.05 0.61 9.98
N SER A 120 1.19 0.52 10.43
CA SER A 120 1.85 1.53 11.25
C SER A 120 2.09 2.82 10.46
N MET A 121 1.08 3.67 10.34
CA MET A 121 1.27 5.07 9.97
C MET A 121 1.36 5.90 11.24
N LEU A 122 2.15 6.97 11.19
CA LEU A 122 2.28 7.91 12.30
C LEU A 122 1.53 9.21 11.97
N ASP A 123 0.83 9.76 12.96
CA ASP A 123 0.30 11.12 12.88
C ASP A 123 1.42 12.17 13.03
N ALA A 124 1.03 13.45 13.07
CA ALA A 124 1.96 14.58 13.21
C ALA A 124 2.78 14.54 14.50
N ASP A 125 2.24 13.88 15.53
CA ASP A 125 2.83 13.76 16.85
C ASP A 125 3.59 12.43 17.02
N GLY A 126 3.72 11.64 15.93
CA GLY A 126 4.42 10.37 15.96
C GLY A 126 3.59 9.21 16.56
N ARG A 127 2.27 9.35 16.68
CA ARG A 127 1.39 8.30 17.22
C ARG A 127 0.85 7.40 16.12
N LEU A 128 0.70 6.12 16.42
CA LEU A 128 0.13 5.15 15.49
C LEU A 128 -1.33 5.51 15.14
N ILE A 129 -1.65 5.49 13.85
CA ILE A 129 -3.00 5.66 13.34
C ILE A 129 -3.43 4.46 12.50
N ASP A 130 -4.69 4.08 12.66
CA ASP A 130 -5.33 3.06 11.82
C ASP A 130 -5.43 3.55 10.37
N VAL A 131 -5.29 2.62 9.42
CA VAL A 131 -5.52 2.90 8.00
C VAL A 131 -6.62 2.03 7.43
N ILE A 132 -7.28 2.56 6.42
CA ILE A 132 -8.31 1.90 5.63
C ILE A 132 -7.72 1.57 4.27
N SER A 133 -7.82 0.30 3.87
CA SER A 133 -7.54 -0.13 2.51
C SER A 133 -8.78 0.10 1.65
N MET A 134 -8.60 0.79 0.53
CA MET A 134 -9.62 0.90 -0.50
C MET A 134 -9.07 0.45 -1.85
N CYS A 135 -9.89 -0.21 -2.66
CA CYS A 135 -9.51 -0.77 -3.95
C CYS A 135 -10.47 -0.36 -5.06
N LYS A 136 -9.94 -0.17 -6.25
CA LYS A 136 -10.71 -0.06 -7.48
C LYS A 136 -10.23 -1.12 -8.47
N TRP A 137 -11.16 -1.94 -8.95
CA TRP A 137 -10.91 -3.01 -9.90
C TRP A 137 -11.04 -2.52 -11.35
N SER A 138 -10.25 -3.10 -12.27
CA SER A 138 -10.49 -2.98 -13.71
C SER A 138 -11.79 -3.70 -14.10
N PRO A 139 -12.61 -3.18 -15.02
CA PRO A 139 -13.82 -3.85 -15.51
C PRO A 139 -13.58 -5.19 -16.24
N THR A 140 -12.33 -5.58 -16.48
CA THR A 140 -11.96 -6.82 -17.21
C THR A 140 -11.59 -8.02 -16.33
N ILE A 141 -11.81 -7.97 -15.01
CA ILE A 141 -11.43 -9.07 -14.10
C ILE A 141 -12.69 -9.75 -13.57
N PRO A 142 -12.89 -11.05 -13.82
CA PRO A 142 -14.00 -11.80 -13.24
C PRO A 142 -13.90 -11.83 -11.71
N GLU A 143 -15.07 -11.83 -11.06
CA GLU A 143 -15.23 -11.97 -9.62
C GLU A 143 -14.30 -13.06 -9.04
N ILE A 144 -13.64 -12.73 -7.94
CA ILE A 144 -12.84 -13.69 -7.17
C ILE A 144 -13.80 -14.78 -6.66
N PRO A 145 -13.58 -16.07 -6.98
CA PRO A 145 -14.42 -17.12 -6.47
C PRO A 145 -14.29 -17.19 -4.94
N ILE A 146 -15.43 -17.12 -4.26
CA ILE A 146 -15.54 -17.43 -2.84
C ILE A 146 -15.30 -18.94 -2.68
N HIS A 147 -14.07 -19.32 -2.34
CA HIS A 147 -13.69 -20.64 -1.84
C HIS A 147 -13.40 -20.45 -0.34
N THR A 148 -13.95 -21.17 0.65
CA THR A 148 -14.79 -22.37 0.78
C THR A 148 -15.45 -22.30 2.18
N THR A 149 -16.62 -22.92 2.38
CA THR A 149 -17.41 -22.91 3.62
C THR A 149 -16.92 -23.85 4.73
N GLU A 150 -15.72 -24.43 4.62
CA GLU A 150 -15.17 -25.31 5.65
C GLU A 150 -14.08 -24.57 6.45
N PRO A 151 -14.20 -24.46 7.78
CA PRO A 151 -13.17 -23.84 8.60
C PRO A 151 -11.90 -24.69 8.52
N LEU A 152 -10.86 -24.14 7.91
CA LEU A 152 -9.54 -24.75 7.95
C LEU A 152 -9.01 -24.67 9.38
N GLU A 153 -8.79 -25.83 10.00
CA GLU A 153 -8.17 -25.92 11.31
C GLU A 153 -6.66 -25.66 11.17
N PHE A 154 -6.21 -24.54 11.74
CA PHE A 154 -4.79 -24.20 11.81
C PHE A 154 -4.36 -24.00 13.26
N TYR A 155 -3.12 -24.40 13.54
CA TYR A 155 -2.46 -24.19 14.83
C TYR A 155 -1.38 -23.12 14.68
N ILE A 156 -1.39 -22.13 15.57
CA ILE A 156 -0.39 -21.07 15.58
C ILE A 156 0.62 -21.33 16.69
N ARG A 157 1.92 -21.22 16.39
CA ARG A 157 2.98 -21.27 17.40
C ARG A 157 4.11 -20.28 17.11
N PRO A 158 4.93 -19.94 18.11
CA PRO A 158 6.16 -19.19 17.88
C PRO A 158 7.07 -19.88 16.85
N TYR A 159 7.67 -19.06 16.00
CA TYR A 159 8.71 -19.43 15.07
C TYR A 159 9.94 -19.96 15.82
N LYS A 160 10.60 -20.97 15.24
CA LYS A 160 11.90 -21.45 15.70
C LYS A 160 12.88 -21.45 14.53
N SER A 161 14.17 -21.32 14.82
CA SER A 161 15.22 -21.34 13.80
C SER A 161 15.20 -22.61 12.92
N GLU A 162 14.75 -23.75 13.45
CA GLU A 162 14.57 -25.00 12.71
C GLU A 162 13.47 -24.95 11.63
N ASP A 163 12.54 -23.99 11.72
CA ASP A 163 11.45 -23.80 10.75
C ASP A 163 11.88 -23.02 9.50
N TYR A 164 13.05 -22.38 9.54
CA TYR A 164 13.55 -21.46 8.53
C TYR A 164 13.53 -22.03 7.11
N VAL A 165 14.10 -23.23 6.91
CA VAL A 165 14.19 -23.88 5.60
C VAL A 165 12.79 -24.16 5.02
N LYS A 166 11.84 -24.49 5.89
CA LYS A 166 10.45 -24.79 5.50
C LYS A 166 9.71 -23.52 5.08
N ILE A 167 9.97 -22.39 5.74
CA ILE A 167 9.37 -21.08 5.45
C ILE A 167 9.92 -20.50 4.15
N LEU A 168 11.23 -20.60 3.93
CA LEU A 168 11.83 -20.22 2.64
C LEU A 168 11.23 -21.02 1.49
N LYS A 169 11.05 -22.34 1.68
CA LYS A 169 10.42 -23.18 0.67
C LYS A 169 8.97 -22.75 0.41
N LEU A 170 8.17 -22.58 1.48
CA LEU A 170 6.79 -22.12 1.37
C LEU A 170 6.70 -20.78 0.65
N SER A 171 7.60 -19.84 0.94
CA SER A 171 7.65 -18.52 0.31
C SER A 171 7.92 -18.59 -1.19
N ARG A 172 8.92 -19.36 -1.60
CA ARG A 172 9.24 -19.59 -3.02
C ARG A 172 8.10 -20.26 -3.77
N ASP A 173 7.44 -21.22 -3.12
CA ASP A 173 6.31 -21.95 -3.69
C ASP A 173 5.06 -21.04 -3.78
N ALA A 174 4.85 -20.14 -2.80
CA ALA A 174 3.69 -19.25 -2.73
C ALA A 174 3.82 -17.95 -3.55
N PHE A 175 5.05 -17.44 -3.73
CA PHE A 175 5.34 -16.18 -4.42
C PHE A 175 6.41 -16.38 -5.51
N PRO A 176 6.12 -17.16 -6.58
CA PRO A 176 7.09 -17.41 -7.64
C PRO A 176 7.41 -16.13 -8.42
N GLY A 177 8.55 -15.50 -8.13
CA GLY A 177 9.06 -14.31 -8.82
C GLY A 177 9.24 -13.07 -7.94
N GLU A 178 8.70 -13.08 -6.72
CA GLU A 178 8.87 -12.05 -5.70
C GLU A 178 9.02 -12.75 -4.35
N ASP A 179 10.13 -13.48 -4.13
CA ASP A 179 10.34 -14.13 -2.84
C ASP A 179 10.44 -13.02 -1.77
N PRO A 180 9.44 -12.81 -0.88
CA PRO A 180 9.50 -11.78 0.16
C PRO A 180 10.68 -11.97 1.13
N PHE A 181 11.39 -13.09 0.99
CA PHE A 181 12.56 -13.48 1.75
C PHE A 181 13.83 -13.58 0.89
N GLU A 182 13.89 -12.91 -0.25
CA GLU A 182 15.12 -12.73 -1.05
C GLU A 182 16.29 -12.21 -0.18
N ASP A 183 16.00 -11.34 0.81
CA ASP A 183 16.91 -11.00 1.90
C ASP A 183 16.72 -11.98 3.08
N ALA A 184 17.18 -13.21 2.89
CA ALA A 184 17.10 -14.30 3.85
C ALA A 184 17.77 -13.97 5.21
N GLU A 185 18.74 -13.03 5.22
CA GLU A 185 19.43 -12.51 6.40
C GLU A 185 18.51 -11.62 7.26
N LEU A 186 17.56 -10.89 6.63
CA LEU A 186 16.65 -9.98 7.32
C LEU A 186 15.66 -10.73 8.23
N ILE A 187 15.15 -11.89 7.81
CA ILE A 187 14.30 -12.72 8.69
C ILE A 187 15.09 -13.21 9.90
N GLU A 188 16.33 -13.65 9.69
CA GLU A 188 17.15 -14.18 10.77
C GLU A 188 17.49 -13.08 11.79
N GLU A 189 17.75 -11.85 11.31
CA GLU A 189 17.97 -10.68 12.16
C GLU A 189 16.70 -10.23 12.90
N ILE A 190 15.55 -10.14 12.21
CA ILE A 190 14.25 -9.81 12.84
C ILE A 190 13.87 -10.86 13.88
N SER A 191 14.10 -12.14 13.56
CA SER A 191 13.80 -13.28 14.44
C SER A 191 14.67 -13.30 15.71
N LYS A 192 15.85 -12.68 15.70
CA LYS A 192 16.74 -12.60 16.87
C LYS A 192 16.34 -11.49 17.83
N LYS A 193 15.66 -10.45 17.35
CA LYS A 193 15.33 -9.26 18.14
C LYS A 193 14.13 -9.48 19.05
N ASP A 194 13.06 -10.04 18.50
CA ASP A 194 11.80 -10.30 19.22
C ASP A 194 11.18 -11.66 18.79
N PRO A 195 11.81 -12.80 19.13
CA PRO A 195 11.43 -14.13 18.63
C PRO A 195 9.99 -14.52 18.94
N GLU A 196 9.41 -13.99 20.02
CA GLU A 196 8.04 -14.28 20.45
C GLU A 196 6.97 -13.64 19.56
N LEU A 197 7.34 -12.63 18.76
CA LEU A 197 6.43 -11.93 17.84
C LEU A 197 6.39 -12.59 16.45
N ASN A 198 7.30 -13.52 16.18
CA ASN A 198 7.36 -14.27 14.95
C ASN A 198 6.52 -15.54 15.11
N LEU A 199 5.46 -15.66 14.32
CA LEU A 199 4.47 -16.73 14.45
C LEU A 199 4.37 -17.52 13.15
N ILE A 200 4.17 -18.83 13.26
CA ILE A 200 3.89 -19.70 12.13
C ILE A 200 2.52 -20.37 12.27
N ALA A 201 1.85 -20.58 11.15
CA ALA A 201 0.61 -21.34 11.05
C ALA A 201 0.92 -22.75 10.54
N LEU A 202 0.34 -23.75 11.21
CA LEU A 202 0.46 -25.16 10.90
C LEU A 202 -0.90 -25.74 10.52
N ASP A 203 -0.93 -26.62 9.51
CA ASP A 203 -2.11 -27.46 9.26
C ASP A 203 -2.21 -28.62 10.28
N SER A 204 -3.27 -29.43 10.16
CA SER A 204 -3.50 -30.62 10.97
C SER A 204 -2.40 -31.69 10.86
N ASN A 205 -1.56 -31.63 9.81
CA ASN A 205 -0.41 -32.52 9.60
C ASN A 205 0.91 -31.89 10.09
N SER A 206 0.87 -30.76 10.80
CA SER A 206 2.04 -30.00 11.23
C SER A 206 2.92 -29.46 10.10
N ASN A 207 2.36 -29.29 8.90
CA ASN A 207 3.01 -28.58 7.81
C ASN A 207 2.86 -27.08 8.01
N ILE A 208 3.91 -26.31 7.72
CA ILE A 208 3.84 -24.85 7.75
C ILE A 208 3.08 -24.39 6.52
N VAL A 209 2.00 -23.64 6.74
CA VAL A 209 1.12 -23.10 5.69
C VAL A 209 1.13 -21.57 5.62
N GLY A 210 1.79 -20.92 6.59
CA GLY A 210 1.96 -19.47 6.60
C GLY A 210 2.80 -19.01 7.79
N GLY A 211 3.23 -17.75 7.78
CA GLY A 211 3.95 -17.12 8.87
C GLY A 211 3.82 -15.61 8.88
N ILE A 212 3.98 -15.01 10.06
CA ILE A 212 4.04 -13.56 10.28
C ILE A 212 5.33 -13.27 11.02
N PHE A 213 6.11 -12.32 10.49
CA PHE A 213 7.37 -11.87 11.07
C PHE A 213 7.28 -10.38 11.36
N ALA A 214 7.61 -9.96 12.58
CA ALA A 214 7.36 -8.62 13.12
C ALA A 214 8.66 -7.96 13.59
#